data_AF-D2VZV2-F1
#
_entry.id   AF-D2VZV2-F1
#
_cell.length_a   1.000
_cell.length_b   1.000
_cell.length_c   1.000
_cell.angle_alpha   90.00
_cell.angle_beta   90.00
_cell.angle_gamma   90.00
#
_symmetry.space_group_name_H-M   'P 1'
#
loop_
_entity.id
_entity.type
_entity.pdbx_description
1 polymer ?
#
loop_
_entity_poly.entity_id
_entity_poly.type
_entity_poly.pdbx_seq_one_letter_code
_entity_poly.pdbx_strand_id
1 'polypeptide(L)'
;MYRQQPSSSKLTSIIGLFIAVFSILSMLATSPIYAAATTCTDSSDCTVRSWLASLQAEASLLDCASVKLQKSITVLNATANANTTDMLTIINKRVVQLNKLKSAIYSLSLEIQAINSTCTKFDGPDCNLTKAATTTTTTTTTPSPFSTAALLSMGDMANSTILNMTQADRFVREIVNGTSSTIALKLIYRGSRDGLSVASFHAKCDNKGATVTLIKSTSGAVFGGYTSLSWRSEASLTANADASAFMFSVISATKEERFVKVLQNANKAYAMYNYVTYGPTFGGGHDMCVKFNTLSYFNPNTYGYGIITNDYYSGGQYFTEAEIEIYTIQ
;
A
#
# COMPACT_ATOMS: atom_id res chain seq x y z
N MET A 1 33.79 43.54 -19.66
CA MET A 1 32.57 43.89 -20.42
C MET A 1 31.59 42.74 -20.28
N TYR A 2 30.45 43.02 -19.67
CA TYR A 2 29.29 42.14 -19.55
C TYR A 2 28.87 41.58 -20.91
N ARG A 3 28.65 40.26 -21.00
CA ARG A 3 27.69 39.71 -21.96
C ARG A 3 26.69 38.86 -21.19
N GLN A 4 25.45 39.34 -21.23
CA GLN A 4 24.26 38.75 -20.66
C GLN A 4 23.93 37.41 -21.35
N GLN A 5 23.50 36.42 -20.56
CA GLN A 5 22.68 35.32 -21.05
C GLN A 5 21.22 35.77 -21.20
N PRO A 6 20.47 35.28 -22.21
CA PRO A 6 19.03 35.33 -22.19
C PRO A 6 18.44 34.09 -21.49
N SER A 7 17.45 34.36 -20.64
CA SER A 7 16.54 33.39 -20.03
C SER A 7 15.50 32.84 -21.03
N SER A 8 15.24 31.53 -20.99
CA SER A 8 13.89 30.95 -21.17
C SER A 8 13.96 29.49 -20.72
N SER A 9 13.51 29.14 -19.52
CA SER A 9 12.13 28.78 -19.16
C SER A 9 11.62 27.52 -19.87
N LYS A 10 11.46 26.45 -19.07
CA LYS A 10 10.87 25.12 -19.33
C LYS A 10 11.85 23.94 -19.48
N LEU A 11 12.66 23.67 -18.45
CA LEU A 11 13.05 22.27 -18.12
C LEU A 11 13.70 22.15 -16.72
N THR A 12 13.09 22.73 -15.70
CA THR A 12 13.52 22.57 -14.30
C THR A 12 12.30 22.32 -13.43
N SER A 13 11.72 21.13 -13.54
CA SER A 13 10.72 20.62 -12.60
C SER A 13 10.58 19.09 -12.64
N ILE A 14 11.70 18.35 -12.71
CA ILE A 14 11.73 16.88 -12.53
C ILE A 14 13.00 16.44 -11.79
N ILE A 15 13.43 17.17 -10.75
CA ILE A 15 14.55 16.75 -9.88
C ILE A 15 14.14 16.89 -8.40
N GLY A 16 13.02 16.28 -8.05
CA GLY A 16 12.45 16.37 -6.71
C GLY A 16 11.75 15.10 -6.26
N LEU A 17 12.34 13.92 -6.51
CA LEU A 17 11.91 12.67 -5.87
C LEU A 17 13.01 11.60 -5.89
N PHE A 18 14.15 11.89 -5.25
CA PHE A 18 15.18 10.88 -4.98
C PHE A 18 15.65 10.97 -3.53
N ILE A 19 14.77 10.62 -2.60
CA ILE A 19 15.15 10.24 -1.23
C ILE A 19 14.31 9.02 -0.82
N ALA A 20 14.65 7.85 -1.36
CA ALA A 20 14.27 6.56 -0.77
C ALA A 20 15.09 5.35 -1.29
N VAL A 21 16.23 5.57 -1.98
CA VAL A 21 17.14 4.48 -2.38
C VAL A 21 18.51 4.69 -1.77
N PHE A 22 18.56 4.68 -0.44
CA PHE A 22 19.80 4.49 0.31
C PHE A 22 19.47 3.71 1.57
N SER A 23 19.42 2.38 1.46
CA SER A 23 19.64 1.42 2.58
C SER A 23 19.62 -0.07 2.20
N ILE A 24 19.48 -0.45 0.93
CA ILE A 24 19.61 -1.89 0.54
C ILE A 24 21.02 -2.24 0.04
N LEU A 25 21.87 -1.24 -0.25
CA LEU A 25 23.24 -1.46 -0.74
C LEU A 25 24.23 -1.95 0.34
N SER A 26 23.82 -2.06 1.61
CA SER A 26 24.69 -2.59 2.68
C SER A 26 24.51 -4.09 2.96
N MET A 27 23.62 -4.80 2.25
CA MET A 27 23.38 -6.25 2.45
C MET A 27 23.93 -7.17 1.36
N LEU A 28 24.66 -6.66 0.37
CA LEU A 28 25.25 -7.48 -0.71
C LEU A 28 26.77 -7.34 -0.88
N ALA A 29 27.46 -6.65 0.03
CA ALA A 29 28.90 -6.45 -0.04
C ALA A 29 29.71 -7.66 0.46
N THR A 30 29.45 -8.87 -0.03
CA THR A 30 30.41 -10.00 0.04
C THR A 30 30.19 -10.97 -1.13
N SER A 31 30.50 -10.55 -2.35
CA SER A 31 30.85 -11.40 -3.49
C SER A 31 31.62 -10.56 -4.51
N PRO A 32 32.78 -10.98 -5.02
CA PRO A 32 33.57 -10.17 -5.94
C PRO A 32 32.99 -10.30 -7.35
N ILE A 33 32.00 -9.49 -7.66
CA ILE A 33 31.73 -9.06 -9.04
C ILE A 33 31.59 -7.54 -8.97
N TYR A 34 32.74 -6.85 -8.93
CA TYR A 34 32.80 -5.46 -9.37
C TYR A 34 32.57 -5.48 -10.88
N ALA A 35 31.30 -5.48 -11.30
CA ALA A 35 30.96 -4.81 -12.54
C ALA A 35 31.01 -3.31 -12.19
N ALA A 36 31.99 -2.61 -12.78
CA ALA A 36 32.12 -1.17 -12.62
C ALA A 36 30.76 -0.51 -12.84
N ALA A 37 30.38 0.42 -11.96
CA ALA A 37 29.20 1.26 -12.14
C ALA A 37 29.28 1.87 -13.53
N THR A 38 28.46 1.36 -14.45
CA THR A 38 28.40 1.83 -15.82
C THR A 38 27.69 3.16 -15.73
N THR A 39 28.46 4.26 -15.73
CA THR A 39 27.90 5.60 -15.81
C THR A 39 27.15 5.69 -17.12
N CYS A 40 25.81 5.69 -17.03
CA CYS A 40 24.92 5.86 -18.16
C CYS A 40 25.03 7.29 -18.67
N THR A 41 25.96 7.53 -19.61
CA THR A 41 26.10 8.80 -20.31
C THR A 41 25.80 8.55 -21.79
N ASP A 42 24.54 8.79 -22.18
CA ASP A 42 24.04 8.89 -23.56
C ASP A 42 24.58 7.88 -24.59
N SER A 43 24.55 6.59 -24.26
CA SER A 43 24.85 5.50 -25.20
C SER A 43 23.63 4.66 -25.56
N SER A 44 23.76 3.86 -26.63
CA SER A 44 22.84 2.79 -27.06
C SER A 44 22.47 1.77 -25.99
N ASP A 45 23.09 1.84 -24.80
CA ASP A 45 22.88 0.94 -23.67
C ASP A 45 21.87 1.50 -22.64
N CYS A 46 21.37 2.72 -22.82
CA CYS A 46 20.41 3.39 -21.91
C CYS A 46 18.96 3.38 -22.44
N THR A 47 18.57 2.29 -23.10
CA THR A 47 17.28 2.18 -23.78
C THR A 47 16.19 1.67 -22.86
N VAL A 48 14.90 1.88 -23.19
CA VAL A 48 13.79 1.33 -22.38
C VAL A 48 13.90 -0.19 -22.25
N ARG A 49 14.36 -0.91 -23.30
CA ARG A 49 14.58 -2.36 -23.22
C ARG A 49 15.76 -2.76 -22.34
N SER A 50 16.85 -1.98 -22.37
CA SER A 50 18.01 -2.19 -21.48
C SER A 50 17.63 -1.92 -20.01
N TRP A 51 16.83 -0.88 -19.77
CA TRP A 51 16.27 -0.59 -18.46
C TRP A 51 15.33 -1.71 -17.99
N LEU A 52 14.43 -2.18 -18.84
CA LEU A 52 13.56 -3.33 -18.53
C LEU A 52 14.37 -4.58 -18.15
N ALA A 53 15.44 -4.88 -18.88
CA ALA A 53 16.33 -6.00 -18.56
C ALA A 53 17.03 -5.80 -17.20
N SER A 54 17.42 -4.57 -16.88
CA SER A 54 18.01 -4.22 -15.58
C SER A 54 17.00 -4.40 -14.44
N LEU A 55 15.75 -3.94 -14.61
CA LEU A 55 14.68 -4.14 -13.64
C LEU A 55 14.37 -5.63 -13.43
N GLN A 56 14.36 -6.42 -14.51
CA GLN A 56 14.17 -7.89 -14.44
C GLN A 56 15.31 -8.58 -13.69
N ALA A 57 16.55 -8.15 -13.88
CA ALA A 57 17.70 -8.65 -13.14
C ALA A 57 17.61 -8.28 -11.65
N GLU A 58 17.24 -7.04 -11.33
CA GLU A 58 17.00 -6.60 -9.95
C GLU A 58 15.89 -7.41 -9.28
N ALA A 59 14.75 -7.61 -9.97
CA ALA A 59 13.65 -8.43 -9.48
C ALA A 59 14.10 -9.86 -9.15
N SER A 60 14.94 -10.45 -10.00
CA SER A 60 15.50 -11.80 -9.79
C SER A 60 16.42 -11.87 -8.57
N LEU A 61 17.23 -10.83 -8.34
CA LEU A 61 18.08 -10.73 -7.15
C LEU A 61 17.25 -10.58 -5.87
N LEU A 62 16.23 -9.73 -5.89
CA LEU A 62 15.32 -9.53 -4.75
C LEU A 62 14.52 -10.80 -4.44
N ASP A 63 14.02 -11.51 -5.46
CA ASP A 63 13.32 -12.79 -5.29
C ASP A 63 14.23 -13.84 -4.63
N CYS A 64 15.47 -13.97 -5.11
CA CYS A 64 16.48 -14.84 -4.49
C CYS A 64 16.72 -14.48 -3.01
N ALA A 65 16.83 -13.19 -2.68
CA ALA A 65 16.99 -12.73 -1.31
C ALA A 65 15.75 -13.05 -0.44
N SER A 66 14.54 -12.89 -0.99
CA SER A 66 13.27 -13.23 -0.34
C SER A 66 13.18 -14.72 -0.02
N VAL A 67 13.52 -15.59 -0.97
CA VAL A 67 13.53 -17.04 -0.78
C VAL A 67 14.56 -17.46 0.28
N LYS A 68 15.76 -16.88 0.26
CA LYS A 68 16.78 -17.12 1.30
C LYS A 68 16.29 -16.74 2.68
N LEU A 69 15.72 -15.54 2.84
CA LEU A 69 15.20 -15.06 4.11
C LEU A 69 14.03 -15.91 4.62
N GLN A 70 13.10 -16.29 3.72
CA GLN A 70 12.00 -17.19 4.04
C GLN A 70 12.51 -18.54 4.56
N LYS A 71 13.50 -19.14 3.88
CA LYS A 71 14.10 -20.41 4.30
C LYS A 71 14.78 -20.29 5.66
N SER A 72 15.53 -19.20 5.91
CA SER A 72 16.16 -18.95 7.20
C SER A 72 15.13 -18.81 8.32
N ILE A 73 14.02 -18.10 8.10
CA ILE A 73 12.92 -17.99 9.08
C ILE A 73 12.34 -19.38 9.39
N THR A 74 12.07 -20.19 8.37
CA THR A 74 11.52 -21.55 8.56
C THR A 74 12.45 -22.43 9.41
N VAL A 75 13.75 -22.42 9.11
CA VAL A 75 14.74 -23.19 9.89
C VAL A 75 14.81 -22.69 11.32
N LEU A 76 14.93 -21.37 11.52
CA LEU A 76 15.02 -20.78 12.86
C LEU A 76 13.78 -21.08 13.71
N ASN A 77 12.59 -21.04 13.10
CA ASN A 77 11.34 -21.35 13.77
C ASN A 77 11.23 -22.83 14.16
N ALA A 78 11.79 -23.73 13.36
CA ALA A 78 11.85 -25.16 13.67
C ALA A 78 12.89 -25.50 14.77
N THR A 79 13.96 -24.72 14.87
CA THR A 79 15.03 -24.92 15.86
C THR A 79 14.85 -24.12 17.15
N ALA A 80 13.90 -23.18 17.19
CA ALA A 80 13.62 -22.38 18.36
C ALA A 80 12.96 -23.25 19.44
N ASN A 81 13.75 -23.71 20.42
CA ASN A 81 13.20 -24.26 21.66
C ASN A 81 12.30 -23.19 22.31
N ALA A 82 11.12 -23.61 22.80
CA ALA A 82 9.99 -22.76 23.20
C ALA A 82 10.26 -21.66 24.27
N ASN A 83 11.50 -21.53 24.77
CA ASN A 83 11.85 -20.71 25.94
C ASN A 83 12.91 -19.61 25.68
N THR A 84 13.21 -19.21 24.44
CA THR A 84 14.09 -18.05 24.19
C THR A 84 13.33 -16.90 23.54
N THR A 85 12.75 -16.04 24.37
CA THR A 85 12.01 -14.82 23.99
C THR A 85 12.78 -13.93 22.99
N ASP A 86 14.12 -13.92 23.09
CA ASP A 86 15.00 -13.16 22.20
C ASP A 86 15.00 -13.71 20.76
N MET A 87 15.02 -15.04 20.59
CA MET A 87 15.00 -15.67 19.27
C MET A 87 13.65 -15.46 18.58
N LEU A 88 12.54 -15.59 19.30
CA LEU A 88 11.20 -15.29 18.77
C LEU A 88 11.09 -13.82 18.34
N THR A 89 11.69 -12.89 19.11
CA THR A 89 11.73 -11.47 18.75
C THR A 89 12.51 -11.23 17.45
N ILE A 90 13.66 -11.88 17.28
CA ILE A 90 14.47 -11.79 16.05
C ILE A 90 13.69 -12.38 14.86
N ILE A 91 13.07 -13.55 15.02
CA ILE A 91 12.25 -14.20 13.99
C ILE A 91 11.13 -13.27 13.55
N ASN A 92 10.38 -12.69 14.49
CA ASN A 92 9.29 -11.75 14.19
C ASN A 92 9.79 -10.51 13.42
N LYS A 93 10.95 -9.95 13.79
CA LYS A 93 11.57 -8.86 13.02
C LYS A 93 11.91 -9.28 11.59
N ARG A 94 12.44 -10.50 11.39
CA ARG A 94 12.77 -11.04 10.06
C ARG A 94 11.52 -11.32 9.22
N VAL A 95 10.43 -11.79 9.82
CA VAL A 95 9.12 -11.94 9.14
C VAL A 95 8.62 -10.59 8.63
N VAL A 96 8.70 -9.53 9.44
CA VAL A 96 8.33 -8.17 9.01
C VAL A 96 9.20 -7.69 7.85
N GLN A 97 10.52 -7.93 7.90
CA GLN A 97 11.42 -7.58 6.80
C GLN A 97 11.12 -8.37 5.52
N LEU A 98 10.82 -9.66 5.64
CA LEU A 98 10.43 -10.49 4.50
C LEU A 98 9.16 -9.97 3.84
N ASN A 99 8.16 -9.57 4.64
CA ASN A 99 6.94 -9.00 4.10
C ASN A 99 7.23 -7.72 3.31
N LYS A 100 8.03 -6.79 3.85
CA LYS A 100 8.47 -5.58 3.13
C LYS A 100 9.20 -5.90 1.82
N LEU A 101 10.06 -6.92 1.83
CA LEU A 101 10.80 -7.34 0.64
C LEU A 101 9.85 -7.94 -0.43
N LYS A 102 8.90 -8.78 -0.03
CA LYS A 102 7.86 -9.32 -0.92
C LYS A 102 7.01 -8.20 -1.52
N SER A 103 6.72 -7.15 -0.76
CA SER A 103 6.01 -5.95 -1.24
C SER A 103 6.79 -5.18 -2.30
N ALA A 104 8.09 -5.00 -2.09
CA ALA A 104 8.98 -4.35 -3.06
C ALA A 104 9.08 -5.16 -4.35
N ILE A 105 9.26 -6.49 -4.26
CA ILE A 105 9.29 -7.39 -5.42
C ILE A 105 7.98 -7.30 -6.21
N TYR A 106 6.84 -7.29 -5.51
CA TYR A 106 5.54 -7.18 -6.16
C TYR A 106 5.40 -5.84 -6.90
N SER A 107 5.76 -4.72 -6.27
CA SER A 107 5.70 -3.39 -6.89
C SER A 107 6.58 -3.32 -8.15
N LEU A 108 7.82 -3.79 -8.06
CA LEU A 108 8.74 -3.88 -9.18
C LEU A 108 8.20 -4.78 -10.31
N SER A 109 7.52 -5.89 -9.97
CA SER A 109 6.92 -6.77 -10.97
C SER A 109 5.82 -6.09 -11.79
N LEU A 110 5.09 -5.14 -11.20
CA LEU A 110 4.06 -4.38 -11.90
C LEU A 110 4.66 -3.36 -12.87
N GLU A 111 5.74 -2.68 -12.46
CA GLU A 111 6.50 -1.78 -13.34
C GLU A 111 7.05 -2.54 -14.54
N ILE A 112 7.67 -3.71 -14.29
CA ILE A 112 8.16 -4.61 -15.35
C ILE A 112 7.01 -5.00 -16.29
N GLN A 113 5.85 -5.40 -15.77
CA GLN A 113 4.70 -5.76 -16.60
C GLN A 113 4.20 -4.59 -17.45
N ALA A 114 4.08 -3.39 -16.87
CA ALA A 114 3.63 -2.20 -17.59
C ALA A 114 4.57 -1.84 -18.75
N ILE A 115 5.88 -1.80 -18.49
CA ILE A 115 6.90 -1.51 -19.51
C ILE A 115 6.91 -2.63 -20.58
N ASN A 116 6.90 -3.89 -20.15
CA ASN A 116 6.89 -5.03 -21.07
C ASN A 116 5.63 -5.07 -21.96
N SER A 117 4.46 -4.66 -21.44
CA SER A 117 3.22 -4.55 -22.22
C SER A 117 3.31 -3.50 -23.34
N THR A 118 4.12 -2.45 -23.15
CA THR A 118 4.40 -1.44 -24.18
C THR A 118 5.43 -2.00 -25.17
N CYS A 119 6.51 -2.58 -24.66
CA CYS A 119 7.58 -3.17 -25.46
C CYS A 119 7.21 -4.43 -26.25
N THR A 120 6.03 -5.00 -25.99
CA THR A 120 5.46 -6.07 -26.82
C THR A 120 4.63 -5.51 -27.99
N LYS A 121 4.12 -4.29 -27.90
CA LYS A 121 3.34 -3.63 -28.97
C LYS A 121 4.21 -2.86 -29.95
N PHE A 122 5.32 -2.32 -29.49
CA PHE A 122 6.21 -1.46 -30.28
C PHE A 122 7.61 -2.07 -30.39
N ASP A 123 8.25 -1.85 -31.54
CA ASP A 123 9.63 -2.21 -31.82
C ASP A 123 10.60 -1.08 -31.41
N GLY A 124 11.87 -1.30 -31.71
CA GLY A 124 12.94 -0.36 -31.41
C GLY A 124 13.47 -0.49 -29.99
N PRO A 125 14.66 0.08 -29.73
CA PRO A 125 15.32 0.05 -28.42
C PRO A 125 14.45 0.66 -27.30
N ASP A 126 13.67 1.69 -27.63
CA ASP A 126 12.84 2.43 -26.67
C ASP A 126 11.35 2.11 -26.74
N CYS A 127 10.98 1.03 -27.44
CA CYS A 127 9.59 0.58 -27.55
C CYS A 127 8.66 1.68 -28.11
N ASN A 128 9.14 2.42 -29.11
CA ASN A 128 8.46 3.57 -29.70
C ASN A 128 8.30 3.48 -31.22
N LEU A 129 8.81 2.42 -31.85
CA LEU A 129 8.64 2.20 -33.29
C LEU A 129 7.40 1.35 -33.52
N THR A 130 6.52 1.79 -34.43
CA THR A 130 5.37 0.98 -34.84
C THR A 130 5.86 -0.33 -35.46
N LYS A 131 5.37 -1.46 -34.94
CA LYS A 131 5.63 -2.76 -35.56
C LYS A 131 5.20 -2.75 -37.02
N ALA A 132 6.06 -3.23 -37.90
CA ALA A 132 5.68 -3.47 -39.28
C ALA A 132 4.45 -4.41 -39.28
N ALA A 133 3.44 -4.08 -40.08
CA ALA A 133 2.16 -4.78 -40.09
C ALA A 133 2.35 -6.24 -40.57
N THR A 134 2.62 -7.14 -39.63
CA THR A 134 2.43 -8.57 -39.83
C THR A 134 1.08 -8.91 -39.23
N THR A 135 0.10 -9.09 -40.11
CA THR A 135 -1.24 -9.59 -39.76
C THR A 135 -1.11 -11.00 -39.20
N THR A 136 -1.00 -11.11 -37.88
CA THR A 136 -1.28 -12.35 -37.16
C THR A 136 -2.42 -12.06 -36.21
N THR A 137 -3.62 -12.47 -36.61
CA THR A 137 -4.81 -12.50 -35.77
C THR A 137 -4.62 -13.61 -34.74
N THR A 138 -4.07 -13.26 -33.58
CA THR A 138 -4.08 -14.14 -32.41
C THR A 138 -5.15 -13.63 -31.45
N THR A 139 -6.28 -14.32 -31.39
CA THR A 139 -7.22 -14.21 -30.27
C THR A 139 -6.54 -14.77 -29.03
N THR A 140 -5.84 -13.91 -28.29
CA THR A 140 -5.35 -14.22 -26.95
C THR A 140 -6.46 -13.92 -25.95
N THR A 141 -7.14 -14.96 -25.48
CA THR A 141 -7.78 -14.93 -24.16
C THR A 141 -6.68 -14.86 -23.12
N THR A 142 -6.39 -13.66 -22.64
CA THR A 142 -5.47 -13.41 -21.53
C THR A 142 -6.00 -14.16 -20.31
N PRO A 143 -5.26 -15.14 -19.74
CA PRO A 143 -5.62 -15.67 -18.43
C PRO A 143 -5.54 -14.52 -17.43
N SER A 144 -6.54 -14.42 -16.54
CA SER A 144 -6.44 -13.51 -15.40
C SER A 144 -5.12 -13.80 -14.67
N PRO A 145 -4.26 -12.78 -14.42
CA PRO A 145 -2.97 -12.98 -13.77
C PRO A 145 -3.10 -13.41 -12.29
N PHE A 146 -4.32 -13.47 -11.76
CA PHE A 146 -4.61 -13.84 -10.39
C PHE A 146 -5.03 -15.30 -10.29
N SER A 147 -4.42 -16.04 -9.36
CA SER A 147 -4.86 -17.40 -9.03
C SER A 147 -6.28 -17.37 -8.43
N THR A 148 -7.04 -18.46 -8.59
CA THR A 148 -8.36 -18.61 -7.96
C THR A 148 -8.31 -18.40 -6.44
N ALA A 149 -7.17 -18.72 -5.80
CA ALA A 149 -6.93 -18.50 -4.39
C ALA A 149 -6.81 -17.01 -4.02
N ALA A 150 -6.19 -16.19 -4.87
CA ALA A 150 -6.10 -14.73 -4.65
C ALA A 150 -7.49 -14.08 -4.69
N LEU A 151 -8.31 -14.46 -5.70
CA LEU A 151 -9.70 -13.99 -5.83
C LEU A 151 -10.57 -14.38 -4.61
N LEU A 152 -10.42 -15.61 -4.12
CA LEU A 152 -11.13 -16.07 -2.93
C LEU A 152 -10.75 -15.29 -1.66
N SER A 153 -9.50 -14.81 -1.56
CA SER A 153 -9.04 -14.02 -0.41
C SER A 153 -9.46 -12.54 -0.45
N MET A 154 -9.75 -11.97 -1.63
CA MET A 154 -10.17 -10.57 -1.71
C MET A 154 -11.66 -10.37 -1.37
N GLY A 155 -12.49 -11.39 -1.59
CA GLY A 155 -13.94 -11.24 -1.49
C GLY A 155 -14.46 -10.09 -2.35
N ASP A 156 -15.36 -9.28 -1.80
CA ASP A 156 -15.98 -8.13 -2.47
C ASP A 156 -14.98 -7.00 -2.77
N MET A 157 -13.80 -6.97 -2.11
CA MET A 157 -12.78 -5.94 -2.38
C MET A 157 -12.19 -6.04 -3.79
N ALA A 158 -12.30 -7.19 -4.45
CA ALA A 158 -11.98 -7.35 -5.86
C ALA A 158 -12.76 -6.36 -6.77
N ASN A 159 -13.92 -5.87 -6.30
CA ASN A 159 -14.77 -4.91 -6.99
C ASN A 159 -14.77 -3.52 -6.33
N SER A 160 -13.68 -3.17 -5.63
CA SER A 160 -13.50 -1.84 -5.03
C SER A 160 -13.57 -0.74 -6.09
N THR A 161 -14.18 0.40 -5.76
CA THR A 161 -14.11 1.62 -6.57
C THR A 161 -12.93 2.52 -6.19
N ILE A 162 -12.26 2.20 -5.07
CA ILE A 162 -11.10 2.94 -4.55
C ILE A 162 -9.79 2.32 -5.04
N LEU A 163 -9.67 1.00 -4.94
CA LEU A 163 -8.47 0.24 -5.30
C LEU A 163 -8.70 -0.55 -6.58
N ASN A 164 -7.70 -0.57 -7.46
CA ASN A 164 -7.70 -1.53 -8.56
C ASN A 164 -7.40 -2.96 -8.05
N MET A 165 -7.58 -3.98 -8.90
CA MET A 165 -7.43 -5.39 -8.51
C MET A 165 -6.07 -5.71 -7.87
N THR A 166 -5.00 -5.16 -8.44
CA THR A 166 -3.63 -5.32 -7.96
C THR A 166 -3.44 -4.70 -6.56
N GLN A 167 -3.96 -3.49 -6.38
CA GLN A 167 -3.92 -2.81 -5.09
C GLN A 167 -4.80 -3.52 -4.04
N ALA A 168 -5.95 -4.06 -4.43
CA ALA A 168 -6.82 -4.84 -3.56
C ALA A 168 -6.15 -6.13 -3.06
N ASP A 169 -5.52 -6.91 -3.95
CA ASP A 169 -4.77 -8.11 -3.57
C ASP A 169 -3.66 -7.77 -2.58
N ARG A 170 -2.86 -6.74 -2.90
CA ARG A 170 -1.79 -6.26 -2.04
C ARG A 170 -2.31 -5.77 -0.69
N PHE A 171 -3.41 -5.03 -0.68
CA PHE A 171 -4.04 -4.53 0.55
C PHE A 171 -4.44 -5.67 1.47
N VAL A 172 -5.12 -6.68 0.93
CA VAL A 172 -5.53 -7.86 1.69
C VAL A 172 -4.31 -8.61 2.25
N ARG A 173 -3.26 -8.79 1.43
CA ARG A 173 -2.04 -9.51 1.82
C ARG A 173 -1.10 -8.77 2.77
N GLU A 174 -1.10 -7.44 2.77
CA GLU A 174 -0.11 -6.65 3.54
C GLU A 174 -0.72 -5.93 4.73
N ILE A 175 -1.97 -5.48 4.60
CA ILE A 175 -2.65 -4.68 5.62
C ILE A 175 -3.59 -5.55 6.45
N VAL A 176 -4.48 -6.29 5.79
CA VAL A 176 -5.53 -7.08 6.45
C VAL A 176 -4.97 -8.38 7.01
N ASN A 177 -4.21 -9.14 6.21
CA ASN A 177 -3.74 -10.48 6.56
C ASN A 177 -2.22 -10.54 6.63
N GLY A 178 -1.68 -10.65 7.85
CA GLY A 178 -0.23 -10.57 8.06
C GLY A 178 0.58 -11.78 7.60
N THR A 179 -0.03 -12.95 7.28
CA THR A 179 0.59 -14.09 6.54
C THR A 179 -0.18 -15.43 6.54
N SER A 180 -1.35 -15.63 7.18
CA SER A 180 -2.06 -16.92 7.05
C SER A 180 -3.49 -16.93 7.59
N SER A 181 -4.47 -16.97 6.69
CA SER A 181 -5.85 -17.51 6.79
C SER A 181 -6.64 -16.98 5.59
N THR A 182 -7.55 -17.78 5.02
CA THR A 182 -8.48 -17.32 3.98
C THR A 182 -9.50 -16.36 4.60
N ILE A 183 -9.13 -15.09 4.71
CA ILE A 183 -10.03 -14.00 5.06
C ILE A 183 -10.75 -13.57 3.78
N ALA A 184 -12.06 -13.40 3.82
CA ALA A 184 -12.80 -12.77 2.75
C ALA A 184 -13.42 -11.45 3.24
N LEU A 185 -13.22 -10.38 2.48
CA LEU A 185 -13.84 -9.09 2.78
C LEU A 185 -15.21 -9.01 2.14
N LYS A 186 -16.22 -8.63 2.92
CA LYS A 186 -17.59 -8.42 2.42
C LYS A 186 -17.99 -6.96 2.54
N LEU A 187 -18.36 -6.34 1.43
CA LEU A 187 -18.70 -4.91 1.37
C LEU A 187 -20.06 -4.68 2.03
N ILE A 188 -20.10 -3.87 3.09
CA ILE A 188 -21.34 -3.54 3.81
C ILE A 188 -21.81 -2.10 3.57
N TYR A 189 -20.90 -1.19 3.21
CA TYR A 189 -21.20 0.21 2.95
C TYR A 189 -20.29 0.77 1.86
N ARG A 190 -20.88 1.48 0.89
CA ARG A 190 -20.16 2.25 -0.13
C ARG A 190 -20.81 3.61 -0.25
N GLY A 191 -20.04 4.69 -0.09
CA GLY A 191 -20.53 6.07 -0.09
C GLY A 191 -21.32 6.42 -1.36
N SER A 192 -20.80 6.09 -2.54
CA SER A 192 -21.48 6.31 -3.82
C SER A 192 -22.77 5.49 -4.01
N ARG A 193 -22.94 4.37 -3.29
CA ARG A 193 -24.12 3.49 -3.38
C ARG A 193 -25.16 3.82 -2.31
N ASP A 194 -24.71 4.02 -1.08
CA ASP A 194 -25.55 4.11 0.12
C ASP A 194 -25.69 5.55 0.65
N GLY A 195 -24.95 6.50 0.07
CA GLY A 195 -24.92 7.91 0.45
C GLY A 195 -23.84 8.20 1.51
N LEU A 196 -23.09 9.29 1.32
CA LEU A 196 -22.08 9.80 2.27
C LEU A 196 -22.75 10.56 3.41
N SER A 197 -23.34 9.84 4.35
CA SER A 197 -23.98 10.41 5.54
C SER A 197 -23.79 9.55 6.77
N VAL A 198 -23.80 10.19 7.95
CA VAL A 198 -23.77 9.51 9.25
C VAL A 198 -24.94 8.52 9.39
N ALA A 199 -26.13 8.90 8.92
CA ALA A 199 -27.31 8.04 8.97
C ALA A 199 -27.13 6.77 8.13
N SER A 200 -26.61 6.90 6.90
CA SER A 200 -26.31 5.75 6.04
C SER A 200 -25.22 4.86 6.62
N PHE A 201 -24.19 5.45 7.22
CA PHE A 201 -23.13 4.71 7.91
C PHE A 201 -23.69 3.87 9.05
N HIS A 202 -24.39 4.47 10.02
CA HIS A 202 -24.92 3.72 11.16
C HIS A 202 -25.95 2.67 10.75
N ALA A 203 -26.81 2.96 9.76
CA ALA A 203 -27.77 1.99 9.25
C ALA A 203 -27.11 0.72 8.65
N LYS A 204 -25.90 0.84 8.10
CA LYS A 204 -25.18 -0.26 7.43
C LYS A 204 -24.12 -0.91 8.31
N CYS A 205 -23.45 -0.15 9.17
CA CYS A 205 -22.23 -0.55 9.85
C CYS A 205 -22.39 -0.86 11.35
N ASP A 206 -23.48 -0.43 11.99
CA ASP A 206 -23.70 -0.73 13.40
C ASP A 206 -23.87 -2.23 13.64
N ASN A 207 -23.24 -2.73 14.71
CA ASN A 207 -23.32 -4.12 15.17
C ASN A 207 -22.86 -5.18 14.14
N LYS A 208 -21.96 -4.80 13.22
CA LYS A 208 -21.43 -5.73 12.19
C LYS A 208 -20.15 -6.47 12.58
N GLY A 209 -19.65 -6.29 13.80
CA GLY A 209 -18.39 -6.88 14.25
C GLY A 209 -17.19 -6.18 13.61
N ALA A 210 -16.12 -6.95 13.41
CA ALA A 210 -14.85 -6.45 12.89
C ALA A 210 -15.00 -5.87 11.48
N THR A 211 -14.45 -4.66 11.28
CA THR A 211 -14.55 -3.96 9.99
C THR A 211 -13.25 -3.29 9.58
N VAL A 212 -13.06 -3.18 8.26
CA VAL A 212 -12.04 -2.37 7.62
C VAL A 212 -12.73 -1.20 6.93
N THR A 213 -12.34 0.02 7.30
CA THR A 213 -12.79 1.27 6.67
C THR A 213 -11.72 1.76 5.70
N LEU A 214 -12.06 1.92 4.42
CA LEU A 214 -11.19 2.42 3.36
C LEU A 214 -11.76 3.72 2.80
N ILE A 215 -10.98 4.80 2.84
CA ILE A 215 -11.42 6.14 2.44
C ILE A 215 -10.52 6.62 1.30
N LYS A 216 -11.15 7.18 0.25
CA LYS A 216 -10.49 7.99 -0.76
C LYS A 216 -10.89 9.44 -0.53
N SER A 217 -9.92 10.29 -0.24
CA SER A 217 -10.13 11.73 -0.11
C SER A 217 -10.21 12.43 -1.47
N THR A 218 -10.70 13.66 -1.51
CA THR A 218 -10.70 14.50 -2.72
C THR A 218 -9.30 14.90 -3.20
N SER A 219 -8.30 14.93 -2.31
CA SER A 219 -6.87 15.04 -2.69
C SER A 219 -6.37 13.75 -3.35
N GLY A 220 -7.15 12.67 -3.29
CA GLY A 220 -6.88 11.34 -3.80
C GLY A 220 -5.89 10.53 -2.97
N ALA A 221 -5.60 10.95 -1.74
CA ALA A 221 -5.01 10.06 -0.75
C ALA A 221 -5.99 8.94 -0.38
N VAL A 222 -5.46 7.75 -0.12
CA VAL A 222 -6.22 6.55 0.26
C VAL A 222 -5.69 6.02 1.59
N PHE A 223 -6.55 5.97 2.60
CA PHE A 223 -6.19 5.62 3.97
C PHE A 223 -7.40 5.08 4.72
N GLY A 224 -7.21 4.68 5.98
CA GLY A 224 -8.32 4.25 6.82
C GLY A 224 -7.88 3.50 8.07
N GLY A 225 -8.75 2.63 8.56
CA GLY A 225 -8.52 1.89 9.79
C GLY A 225 -9.29 0.59 9.89
N TYR A 226 -8.79 -0.28 10.74
CA TYR A 226 -9.39 -1.55 11.13
C TYR A 226 -9.74 -1.51 12.61
N THR A 227 -10.90 -2.03 12.96
CA THR A 227 -11.28 -2.37 14.34
C THR A 227 -11.86 -3.78 14.38
N SER A 228 -11.56 -4.51 15.47
CA SER A 228 -12.17 -5.79 15.81
C SER A 228 -13.54 -5.64 16.48
N LEU A 229 -13.92 -4.42 16.86
CA LEU A 229 -15.17 -4.10 17.53
C LEU A 229 -16.27 -3.67 16.56
N SER A 230 -17.51 -3.72 17.02
CA SER A 230 -18.65 -3.16 16.30
C SER A 230 -18.75 -1.66 16.47
N TRP A 231 -19.10 -0.96 15.39
CA TRP A 231 -19.64 0.40 15.46
C TRP A 231 -21.00 0.41 16.16
N ARG A 232 -21.30 1.51 16.86
CA ARG A 232 -22.52 1.74 17.63
C ARG A 232 -22.89 3.23 17.60
N SER A 233 -24.18 3.49 17.46
CA SER A 233 -24.81 4.80 17.63
C SER A 233 -24.96 5.21 19.10
N GLU A 234 -23.85 5.35 19.83
CA GLU A 234 -23.89 5.74 21.24
C GLU A 234 -24.37 7.19 21.40
N ALA A 235 -25.21 7.45 22.39
CA ALA A 235 -25.76 8.79 22.64
C ALA A 235 -24.71 9.80 23.13
N SER A 236 -23.64 9.30 23.76
CA SER A 236 -22.47 10.08 24.15
C SER A 236 -21.23 9.57 23.42
N LEU A 237 -20.27 10.46 23.18
CA LEU A 237 -18.98 10.08 22.62
C LEU A 237 -18.28 9.08 23.55
N THR A 238 -18.18 7.83 23.09
CA THR A 238 -17.74 6.70 23.90
C THR A 238 -16.45 6.12 23.32
N ALA A 239 -15.38 6.16 24.12
CA ALA A 239 -14.12 5.53 23.77
C ALA A 239 -14.20 4.02 23.98
N ASN A 240 -13.63 3.24 23.07
CA ASN A 240 -13.53 1.79 23.20
C ASN A 240 -12.09 1.33 23.02
N ALA A 241 -11.68 0.42 23.90
CA ALA A 241 -10.38 -0.21 23.85
C ALA A 241 -10.40 -1.39 22.87
N ASP A 242 -9.47 -1.40 21.91
CA ASP A 242 -9.35 -2.47 20.92
C ASP A 242 -7.87 -2.76 20.68
N ALA A 243 -7.36 -3.87 21.20
CA ALA A 243 -5.95 -4.19 21.10
C ALA A 243 -5.48 -4.58 19.69
N SER A 244 -6.42 -4.91 18.81
CA SER A 244 -6.19 -5.36 17.45
C SER A 244 -6.40 -4.23 16.42
N ALA A 245 -6.97 -3.09 16.83
CA ALA A 245 -7.18 -1.98 15.92
C ALA A 245 -5.85 -1.42 15.40
N PHE A 246 -5.87 -1.01 14.14
CA PHE A 246 -4.74 -0.38 13.46
C PHE A 246 -5.26 0.61 12.43
N MET A 247 -4.46 1.61 12.12
CA MET A 247 -4.69 2.50 10.98
C MET A 247 -3.78 2.11 9.83
N PHE A 248 -4.08 2.61 8.64
CA PHE A 248 -3.24 2.37 7.49
C PHE A 248 -3.29 3.51 6.50
N SER A 249 -2.25 3.58 5.67
CA SER A 249 -2.20 4.44 4.51
C SER A 249 -1.74 3.67 3.29
N VAL A 250 -2.52 3.75 2.21
CA VAL A 250 -2.26 3.03 0.95
C VAL A 250 -1.65 3.96 -0.08
N ILE A 251 -2.23 5.15 -0.27
CA ILE A 251 -1.79 6.15 -1.26
C ILE A 251 -1.68 7.52 -0.57
N SER A 252 -0.59 8.26 -0.76
CA SER A 252 -0.44 9.63 -0.23
C SER A 252 -1.20 10.67 -1.04
N ALA A 253 -1.33 11.88 -0.50
CA ALA A 253 -1.87 13.03 -1.23
C ALA A 253 -1.01 13.39 -2.46
N THR A 254 0.29 13.08 -2.44
CA THR A 254 1.22 13.23 -3.56
C THR A 254 1.22 12.04 -4.52
N LYS A 255 0.25 11.12 -4.38
CA LYS A 255 0.04 9.93 -5.23
C LYS A 255 1.07 8.81 -5.09
N GLU A 256 1.86 8.82 -4.02
CA GLU A 256 2.80 7.75 -3.72
C GLU A 256 2.05 6.53 -3.13
N GLU A 257 2.23 5.35 -3.74
CA GLU A 257 1.76 4.08 -3.18
C GLU A 257 2.71 3.55 -2.11
N ARG A 258 2.19 3.18 -0.93
CA ARG A 258 3.04 2.85 0.23
C ARG A 258 2.55 1.74 1.15
N PHE A 259 1.27 1.36 1.13
CA PHE A 259 0.72 0.20 1.88
C PHE A 259 1.31 0.04 3.30
N VAL A 260 1.13 1.05 4.13
CA VAL A 260 1.69 1.07 5.48
C VAL A 260 0.62 0.82 6.52
N LYS A 261 0.89 -0.16 7.39
CA LYS A 261 0.12 -0.47 8.59
C LYS A 261 0.70 0.28 9.80
N VAL A 262 -0.16 0.94 10.55
CA VAL A 262 0.18 1.80 11.68
C VAL A 262 -0.50 1.27 12.93
N LEU A 263 0.31 0.85 13.89
CA LEU A 263 -0.17 0.29 15.15
C LEU A 263 -0.37 1.39 16.20
N GLN A 264 -1.20 1.07 17.18
CA GLN A 264 -1.42 1.91 18.35
C GLN A 264 -0.16 2.02 19.19
N ASN A 265 -0.03 3.14 19.90
CA ASN A 265 0.89 3.30 21.01
C ASN A 265 0.46 2.39 22.20
N ALA A 266 1.22 2.44 23.30
CA ALA A 266 0.99 1.54 24.44
C ALA A 266 -0.40 1.68 25.08
N ASN A 267 -1.06 2.84 24.96
CA ASN A 267 -2.37 3.07 25.54
C ASN A 267 -3.49 2.73 24.55
N LYS A 268 -4.02 1.51 24.69
CA LYS A 268 -5.06 0.96 23.82
C LYS A 268 -6.48 1.36 24.23
N ALA A 269 -6.66 2.19 25.27
CA ALA A 269 -7.97 2.52 25.81
C ALA A 269 -8.83 3.41 24.89
N TYR A 270 -8.17 4.11 23.95
CA TYR A 270 -8.80 5.09 23.06
C TYR A 270 -8.62 4.69 21.59
N ALA A 271 -8.73 3.39 21.31
CA ALA A 271 -8.47 2.84 19.99
C ALA A 271 -9.47 3.35 18.94
N MET A 272 -10.75 3.40 19.30
CA MET A 272 -11.84 3.86 18.45
C MET A 272 -12.92 4.55 19.29
N TYR A 273 -13.78 5.35 18.64
CA TYR A 273 -14.91 6.01 19.29
C TYR A 273 -16.24 5.72 18.60
N ASN A 274 -17.28 5.52 19.41
CA ASN A 274 -18.66 5.41 18.98
C ASN A 274 -19.43 6.68 19.38
N TYR A 275 -20.18 7.24 18.44
CA TYR A 275 -21.06 8.36 18.69
C TYR A 275 -22.09 8.49 17.56
N VAL A 276 -23.36 8.69 17.90
CA VAL A 276 -24.49 8.74 16.95
C VAL A 276 -24.38 9.82 15.85
N THR A 277 -23.52 10.82 16.03
CA THR A 277 -23.33 11.89 15.04
C THR A 277 -22.04 11.76 14.23
N TYR A 278 -21.22 10.74 14.47
CA TYR A 278 -19.92 10.57 13.82
C TYR A 278 -19.90 9.31 12.95
N GLY A 279 -19.10 9.34 11.88
CA GLY A 279 -18.70 8.17 11.15
C GLY A 279 -17.57 7.40 11.84
N PRO A 280 -16.84 6.55 11.07
CA PRO A 280 -15.66 5.85 11.58
C PRO A 280 -14.68 6.81 12.26
N THR A 281 -14.34 6.52 13.52
CA THR A 281 -13.48 7.36 14.35
C THR A 281 -12.46 6.54 15.11
N PHE A 282 -11.17 6.87 14.95
CA PHE A 282 -10.03 6.14 15.50
C PHE A 282 -9.11 7.08 16.30
N GLY A 283 -8.54 6.57 17.39
CA GLY A 283 -7.47 7.21 18.15
C GLY A 283 -7.93 8.23 19.19
N GLY A 284 -7.22 8.30 20.32
CA GLY A 284 -7.39 9.30 21.37
C GLY A 284 -7.03 10.71 20.90
N GLY A 285 -7.99 11.62 21.02
CA GLY A 285 -7.94 12.93 20.35
C GLY A 285 -8.44 12.90 18.90
N HIS A 286 -8.90 11.74 18.43
CA HIS A 286 -9.41 11.45 17.09
C HIS A 286 -8.36 11.61 16.00
N ASP A 287 -7.41 10.68 15.97
CA ASP A 287 -6.44 10.50 14.88
C ASP A 287 -7.11 10.55 13.52
N MET A 288 -8.29 9.92 13.38
CA MET A 288 -9.18 10.12 12.24
C MET A 288 -10.62 10.23 12.74
N CYS A 289 -11.36 11.22 12.25
CA CYS A 289 -12.80 11.34 12.47
C CYS A 289 -13.50 11.68 11.16
N VAL A 290 -14.37 10.77 10.71
CA VAL A 290 -15.25 10.98 9.56
C VAL A 290 -16.52 11.68 10.02
N LYS A 291 -16.80 12.87 9.49
CA LYS A 291 -17.98 13.67 9.83
C LYS A 291 -19.09 13.58 8.79
N PHE A 292 -18.74 13.33 7.52
CA PHE A 292 -19.62 13.38 6.33
C PHE A 292 -20.26 14.76 6.06
N ASN A 293 -20.96 15.34 7.04
CA ASN A 293 -21.72 16.59 6.91
C ASN A 293 -20.89 17.87 7.10
N THR A 294 -19.73 17.74 7.73
CA THR A 294 -18.74 18.80 7.94
C THR A 294 -17.36 18.27 7.58
N LEU A 295 -16.33 19.11 7.67
CA LEU A 295 -14.97 18.67 7.37
C LEU A 295 -14.53 17.57 8.35
N SER A 296 -14.28 16.40 7.79
CA SER A 296 -13.57 15.32 8.46
C SER A 296 -12.14 15.75 8.72
N TYR A 297 -11.52 15.16 9.74
CA TYR A 297 -10.19 15.57 10.15
C TYR A 297 -9.32 14.42 10.62
N PHE A 298 -8.03 14.70 10.59
CA PHE A 298 -6.95 13.82 10.96
C PHE A 298 -6.03 14.54 11.95
N ASN A 299 -5.83 13.97 13.15
CA ASN A 299 -5.02 14.55 14.21
C ASN A 299 -4.16 13.48 14.91
N PRO A 300 -3.02 13.08 14.30
CA PRO A 300 -2.27 11.89 14.70
C PRO A 300 -1.77 12.03 16.14
N ASN A 301 -2.09 11.04 16.97
CA ASN A 301 -1.67 11.00 18.36
C ASN A 301 -1.50 9.56 18.84
N THR A 302 -2.55 8.75 18.69
CA THR A 302 -2.61 7.38 19.21
C THR A 302 -1.96 6.35 18.29
N TYR A 303 -2.12 6.51 16.98
CA TYR A 303 -1.59 5.62 15.95
C TYR A 303 -0.40 6.31 15.25
N GLY A 304 0.81 5.76 15.44
CA GLY A 304 2.01 6.26 14.75
C GLY A 304 2.74 7.42 15.44
N TYR A 305 2.67 7.49 16.78
CA TYR A 305 3.35 8.51 17.60
C TYR A 305 4.78 8.81 17.12
N GLY A 306 5.03 10.05 16.70
CA GLY A 306 6.36 10.57 16.33
C GLY A 306 6.92 10.12 14.97
N ILE A 307 6.19 9.28 14.22
CA ILE A 307 6.66 8.75 12.92
C ILE A 307 5.80 9.27 11.76
N ILE A 308 4.56 9.67 12.04
CA ILE A 308 3.54 9.87 11.00
C ILE A 308 2.89 11.25 11.12
N THR A 309 3.04 12.08 10.08
CA THR A 309 2.44 13.42 9.97
C THR A 309 1.12 13.39 9.20
N ASN A 310 0.38 14.50 9.19
CA ASN A 310 -0.85 14.64 8.40
C ASN A 310 -0.63 14.40 6.89
N ASP A 311 0.56 14.75 6.38
CA ASP A 311 0.96 14.49 4.99
C ASP A 311 0.96 12.99 4.67
N TYR A 312 1.17 12.19 5.70
CA TYR A 312 1.16 10.75 5.64
C TYR A 312 -0.25 10.14 5.62
N TYR A 313 -1.34 10.91 5.68
CA TYR A 313 -2.68 10.37 5.49
C TYR A 313 -3.42 11.22 4.46
N SER A 314 -4.15 12.23 4.91
CA SER A 314 -4.99 13.09 4.08
C SER A 314 -4.22 14.16 3.28
N GLY A 315 -2.94 14.40 3.58
CA GLY A 315 -2.19 15.53 3.01
C GLY A 315 -2.38 16.84 3.79
N GLY A 316 -3.00 16.77 4.98
CA GLY A 316 -3.40 17.93 5.79
C GLY A 316 -4.33 17.51 6.93
N GLN A 317 -4.61 18.43 7.85
CA GLN A 317 -5.44 18.15 9.04
C GLN A 317 -6.90 17.85 8.68
N TYR A 318 -7.41 18.36 7.57
CA TYR A 318 -8.81 18.19 7.15
C TYR A 318 -8.89 17.48 5.81
N PHE A 319 -9.97 16.72 5.61
CA PHE A 319 -10.25 16.10 4.33
C PHE A 319 -11.75 16.03 4.06
N THR A 320 -12.07 15.84 2.79
CA THR A 320 -13.41 15.49 2.30
C THR A 320 -13.32 14.15 1.61
N GLU A 321 -14.30 13.29 1.83
CA GLU A 321 -14.36 11.97 1.24
C GLU A 321 -14.90 12.06 -0.18
N ALA A 322 -14.09 11.62 -1.14
CA ALA A 322 -14.55 11.36 -2.49
C ALA A 322 -15.27 10.01 -2.57
N GLU A 323 -14.85 9.03 -1.77
CA GLU A 323 -15.49 7.71 -1.64
C GLU A 323 -15.12 7.08 -0.29
N ILE A 324 -16.02 6.28 0.27
CA ILE A 324 -15.74 5.41 1.43
C ILE A 324 -16.28 4.02 1.13
N GLU A 325 -15.49 3.00 1.42
CA GLU A 325 -15.91 1.61 1.42
C GLU A 325 -15.62 0.97 2.79
N ILE A 326 -16.61 0.28 3.37
CA ILE A 326 -16.45 -0.43 4.64
C ILE A 326 -16.78 -1.90 4.42
N TYR A 327 -15.86 -2.76 4.87
CA TYR A 327 -15.92 -4.19 4.70
C TYR A 327 -15.96 -4.89 6.06
N THR A 328 -16.79 -5.93 6.20
CA THR A 328 -16.64 -6.91 7.29
C THR A 328 -15.63 -7.97 6.90
N ILE A 329 -14.98 -8.54 7.90
CA ILE A 329 -14.06 -9.68 7.75
C ILE A 329 -14.83 -10.97 8.02
N GLN A 330 -14.81 -11.90 7.06
CA GLN A 330 -15.40 -13.24 7.13
C GLN A 330 -14.32 -14.31 7.07
#